data_AF-A0ABD2GWI0-F1
#
_entry.id   AF-A0ABD2GWI0-F1
#
_cell.length_a   1.000
_cell.length_b   1.000
_cell.length_c   1.000
_cell.angle_alpha   90.00
_cell.angle_beta   90.00
_cell.angle_gamma   90.00
#
_symmetry.space_group_name_H-M   'P 1'
#
loop_
_entity.id
_entity.type
_entity.pdbx_description
1 polymer ?
#
loop_
_entity_poly.entity_id
_entity_poly.type
_entity_poly.pdbx_seq_one_letter_code
_entity_poly.pdbx_strand_id
1 'polypeptide(L)'
;MFRQRPFFLRRLRRFNMDSRILCNFYRCTIESILTFYRCTIERILTFYRCTIESILTFYRCTIESILTFYRCTIESILTFYRCTIESILTFYRCTIERVLTFYRCTIESILTSYRCTIESILTFYRCTIESILTFYRCTIESILTGCITAWYGSCTALNRKALQRVVKTAQNITRTELPSMEDLYSQRLRKKALRIIKDPHHPSHKLFCLLPSGIRTKTTRFRDSFIQQAIRLLNT
;
A
#
# COMPACT_ATOMS: atom_id res chain seq x y z
N MET A 1 81.19 20.88 -68.64
CA MET A 1 80.71 21.65 -69.81
C MET A 1 81.34 23.05 -69.96
N PHE A 2 81.70 23.77 -68.87
CA PHE A 2 82.16 25.18 -68.96
C PHE A 2 83.60 25.38 -69.45
N ARG A 3 84.52 24.41 -69.27
CA ARG A 3 85.93 24.50 -69.73
C ARG A 3 86.14 24.47 -71.25
N GLN A 4 85.16 23.99 -72.03
CA GLN A 4 85.29 23.86 -73.50
C GLN A 4 84.79 25.09 -74.27
N ARG A 5 84.07 26.02 -73.64
CA ARG A 5 83.41 27.16 -74.30
C ARG A 5 84.37 28.29 -74.75
N PRO A 6 85.43 28.67 -73.99
CA PRO A 6 86.45 29.60 -74.50
C PRO A 6 87.30 28.98 -75.62
N PHE A 7 87.38 27.65 -75.69
CA PHE A 7 88.01 26.95 -76.81
C PHE A 7 87.22 27.11 -78.11
N PHE A 8 85.88 27.07 -78.07
CA PHE A 8 85.04 27.35 -79.24
C PHE A 8 85.14 28.82 -79.70
N LEU A 9 85.22 29.79 -78.79
CA LEU A 9 85.47 31.21 -79.13
C LEU A 9 86.83 31.42 -79.81
N ARG A 10 87.89 30.77 -79.30
CA ARG A 10 89.24 30.82 -79.91
C ARG A 10 89.29 30.13 -81.27
N ARG A 11 88.54 29.04 -81.46
CA ARG A 11 88.44 28.30 -82.73
C ARG A 11 87.63 29.07 -83.77
N LEU A 12 86.50 29.67 -83.40
CA LEU A 12 85.69 30.55 -84.26
C LEU A 12 86.48 31.78 -84.74
N ARG A 13 87.30 32.36 -83.87
CA ARG A 13 88.20 33.48 -84.23
C ARG A 13 89.30 33.09 -85.22
N ARG A 14 89.77 31.83 -85.22
CA ARG A 14 90.74 31.30 -86.20
C ARG A 14 90.15 31.08 -87.60
N PHE A 15 88.83 30.96 -87.74
CA PHE A 15 88.14 30.81 -89.03
C PHE A 15 87.72 32.15 -89.66
N ASN A 16 88.25 33.29 -89.19
CA ASN A 16 87.98 34.65 -89.72
C ASN A 16 86.50 35.07 -89.71
N MET A 17 85.72 34.55 -88.75
CA MET A 17 84.30 34.87 -88.57
C MET A 17 84.08 36.33 -88.12
N ASP A 18 83.01 36.95 -88.62
CA ASP A 18 82.67 38.35 -88.35
C ASP A 18 82.54 38.66 -86.85
N SER A 19 82.98 39.85 -86.43
CA SER A 19 83.05 40.29 -85.03
C SER A 19 81.69 40.24 -84.34
N ARG A 20 80.59 40.52 -85.07
CA ARG A 20 79.22 40.40 -84.54
C ARG A 20 78.87 38.98 -84.13
N ILE A 21 79.32 37.97 -84.86
CA ILE A 21 79.05 36.56 -84.56
C ILE A 21 79.80 36.15 -83.28
N LEU A 22 81.05 36.59 -83.13
CA LEU A 22 81.84 36.35 -81.91
C LEU A 22 81.21 36.99 -80.67
N CYS A 23 80.76 38.25 -80.79
CA CYS A 23 80.06 38.96 -79.71
C CYS A 23 78.72 38.32 -79.35
N ASN A 24 77.92 37.91 -80.33
CA ASN A 24 76.67 37.20 -80.09
C ASN A 24 76.90 35.85 -79.41
N PHE A 25 77.90 35.08 -79.84
CA PHE A 25 78.25 33.82 -79.19
C PHE A 25 78.69 34.05 -77.73
N TYR A 26 79.54 35.05 -77.46
CA TYR A 26 79.95 35.40 -76.11
C TYR A 26 78.76 35.81 -75.22
N ARG A 27 77.87 36.67 -75.73
CA ARG A 27 76.65 37.12 -75.03
C ARG A 27 75.73 35.93 -74.71
N CYS A 28 75.44 35.07 -75.68
CA CYS A 28 74.64 33.86 -75.47
C CYS A 28 75.29 32.92 -74.44
N THR A 29 76.62 32.80 -74.43
CA THR A 29 77.29 31.99 -73.40
C THR A 29 77.15 32.58 -72.00
N ILE A 30 77.32 33.90 -71.81
CA ILE A 30 77.11 34.57 -70.52
C ILE A 30 75.65 34.38 -70.07
N GLU A 31 74.69 34.60 -70.96
CA GLU A 31 73.26 34.49 -70.69
C GLU A 31 72.87 33.05 -70.29
N SER A 32 73.46 32.03 -70.93
CA SER A 32 73.30 30.62 -70.52
C SER A 32 73.86 30.30 -69.13
N ILE A 33 74.95 30.98 -68.74
CA ILE A 33 75.58 30.79 -67.43
C ILE A 33 74.72 31.45 -66.35
N LEU A 34 74.27 32.68 -66.60
CA LEU A 34 73.41 33.43 -65.68
C LEU A 34 72.05 32.74 -65.48
N THR A 35 71.43 32.25 -66.55
CA THR A 35 70.19 31.46 -66.47
C THR A 35 70.41 30.16 -65.71
N PHE A 36 71.51 29.44 -65.94
CA PHE A 36 71.86 28.25 -65.16
C PHE A 36 71.98 28.56 -63.66
N TYR A 37 72.76 29.57 -63.28
CA TYR A 37 72.91 29.94 -61.87
C TYR A 37 71.59 30.43 -61.25
N ARG A 38 70.79 31.19 -61.99
CA ARG A 38 69.46 31.63 -61.55
C ARG A 38 68.55 30.45 -61.25
N CYS A 39 68.43 29.48 -62.18
CA CYS A 39 67.64 28.28 -61.97
C CYS A 39 68.17 27.43 -60.80
N THR A 40 69.49 27.40 -60.62
CA THR A 40 70.11 26.68 -59.50
C THR A 40 69.73 27.33 -58.16
N ILE A 41 69.78 28.65 -58.06
CA ILE A 41 69.36 29.41 -56.87
C ILE A 41 67.86 29.21 -56.62
N GLU A 42 67.01 29.32 -57.64
CA GLU A 42 65.56 29.09 -57.50
C GLU A 42 65.25 27.68 -56.99
N ARG A 43 65.96 26.65 -57.47
CA ARG A 43 65.84 25.28 -56.95
C ARG A 43 66.27 25.15 -55.49
N ILE A 44 67.34 25.83 -55.08
CA ILE A 44 67.81 25.82 -53.70
C ILE A 44 66.78 26.50 -52.78
N LEU A 45 66.28 27.68 -53.18
CA LEU A 45 65.29 28.43 -52.41
C LEU A 45 63.96 27.67 -52.28
N THR A 46 63.49 27.04 -53.36
CA THR A 46 62.28 26.21 -53.32
C THR A 46 62.46 25.00 -52.41
N PHE A 47 63.61 24.34 -52.44
CA PHE A 47 63.94 23.26 -51.51
C PHE A 47 63.91 23.72 -50.05
N TYR A 48 64.56 24.85 -49.73
CA TYR A 48 64.54 25.41 -48.37
C TYR A 48 63.13 25.83 -47.94
N ARG A 49 62.33 26.39 -48.84
CA ARG A 49 60.93 26.73 -48.54
C ARG A 49 60.10 25.49 -48.22
N CYS A 50 60.18 24.44 -49.03
CA CYS A 50 59.45 23.20 -48.81
C CYS A 50 59.88 22.50 -47.51
N THR A 51 61.18 22.50 -47.20
CA THR A 51 61.68 21.90 -45.95
C THR A 51 61.17 22.66 -44.73
N ILE A 52 61.22 23.99 -44.72
CA ILE A 52 60.65 24.80 -43.63
C ILE A 52 59.15 24.51 -43.48
N GLU A 53 58.39 24.47 -44.57
CA GLU A 53 56.94 24.20 -44.54
C GLU A 53 56.61 22.81 -44.00
N SER A 54 57.40 21.79 -44.35
CA SER A 54 57.26 20.44 -43.79
C SER A 54 57.56 20.39 -42.28
N ILE A 55 58.54 21.18 -41.82
CA ILE A 55 58.88 21.25 -40.39
C ILE A 55 57.76 21.96 -39.61
N LEU A 56 57.26 23.08 -40.13
CA LEU A 56 56.17 23.83 -39.48
C LEU A 56 54.87 23.02 -39.42
N THR A 57 54.53 22.30 -40.49
CA THR A 57 53.36 21.42 -40.51
C THR A 57 53.51 20.28 -39.51
N PHE A 58 54.68 19.65 -39.43
CA PHE A 58 54.97 18.64 -38.41
C PHE A 58 54.80 19.18 -36.98
N TYR A 59 55.37 20.35 -36.67
CA TYR A 59 55.21 20.97 -35.34
C TYR A 59 53.75 21.36 -35.06
N ARG A 60 53.01 21.83 -36.07
CA ARG A 60 51.58 22.12 -35.91
C ARG A 60 50.77 20.87 -35.58
N CYS A 61 50.97 19.78 -36.33
CA CYS A 61 50.27 18.51 -36.09
C CYS A 61 50.61 17.90 -34.73
N THR A 62 51.88 17.98 -34.30
CA THR A 62 52.29 17.48 -32.98
C THR A 62 51.64 18.26 -31.85
N ILE A 63 51.63 19.60 -31.91
CA ILE A 63 50.92 20.43 -30.93
C ILE A 63 49.43 20.10 -30.90
N GLU A 64 48.80 19.97 -32.07
CA GLU A 64 47.37 19.65 -32.15
C GLU A 64 47.05 18.29 -31.53
N SER A 65 47.87 17.27 -31.78
CA SER A 65 47.73 15.94 -31.17
C SER A 65 47.90 15.96 -29.64
N ILE A 66 48.80 16.79 -29.12
CA ILE A 66 49.00 16.95 -27.68
C ILE A 66 47.78 17.63 -27.06
N LEU A 67 47.26 18.69 -27.69
CA LEU A 67 46.08 19.40 -27.20
C LEU A 67 44.82 18.54 -27.23
N THR A 68 44.62 17.72 -28.27
CA THR A 68 43.49 16.77 -28.32
C THR A 68 43.61 15.72 -27.24
N PHE A 69 44.80 15.16 -27.01
CA PHE A 69 45.05 14.23 -25.91
C PHE A 69 44.71 14.85 -24.54
N TYR A 70 45.17 16.07 -24.26
CA TYR A 70 44.84 16.75 -23.01
C TYR A 70 43.35 17.08 -22.87
N ARG A 71 42.66 17.43 -23.96
CA ARG A 71 41.21 17.63 -23.93
C ARG A 71 40.46 16.34 -23.59
N CYS A 72 40.80 15.24 -24.27
CA CYS A 72 40.16 13.94 -24.03
C CYS A 72 40.42 13.42 -22.62
N THR A 73 41.64 13.61 -22.08
CA THR A 73 41.95 13.20 -20.70
C THR A 73 41.14 14.01 -19.68
N ILE A 74 41.06 15.34 -19.84
CA ILE A 74 40.22 16.18 -18.96
C ILE A 74 38.75 15.74 -19.04
N GLU A 75 38.22 15.51 -20.24
CA GLU A 75 36.83 15.08 -20.42
C GLU A 75 36.55 13.72 -19.78
N SER A 76 37.49 12.77 -19.89
CA SER A 76 37.39 11.46 -19.22
C SER A 76 37.39 11.58 -17.68
N ILE A 77 38.18 12.51 -17.13
CA ILE A 77 38.23 12.76 -15.69
C ILE A 77 36.91 13.40 -15.22
N LEU A 78 36.41 14.40 -15.94
CA LEU A 78 35.15 15.07 -15.60
C LEU A 78 33.95 14.12 -15.67
N THR A 79 33.89 13.27 -16.70
CA THR A 79 32.84 12.26 -16.82
C THR A 79 32.90 11.25 -15.68
N PHE A 80 34.09 10.78 -15.31
CA PHE A 80 34.28 9.91 -14.14
C PHE A 80 33.77 10.57 -12.85
N TYR A 81 34.15 11.83 -12.57
CA TYR A 81 33.66 12.54 -11.38
C TYR A 81 32.16 12.79 -11.41
N ARG A 82 31.58 13.07 -12.58
CA ARG A 82 30.13 13.22 -12.73
C ARG A 82 29.40 11.92 -12.40
N CYS A 83 29.85 10.79 -12.95
CA CYS A 83 29.25 9.48 -12.69
C CYS A 83 29.39 9.07 -11.21
N THR A 84 30.54 9.33 -10.58
CA THR A 84 30.73 9.02 -9.16
C THR A 84 29.80 9.84 -8.28
N ILE A 85 29.67 11.15 -8.51
CA ILE A 85 28.71 11.99 -7.79
C ILE A 85 27.27 11.49 -7.98
N GLU A 86 26.88 11.16 -9.21
CA GLU A 86 25.53 10.64 -9.50
C GLU A 86 25.25 9.31 -8.77
N SER A 87 26.23 8.40 -8.72
CA SER A 87 26.11 7.14 -7.97
C SER A 87 25.97 7.37 -6.46
N ILE A 88 26.67 8.36 -5.90
CA ILE A 88 26.57 8.72 -4.48
C ILE A 88 25.19 9.31 -4.17
N LEU A 89 24.71 10.24 -5.01
CA LEU A 89 23.40 10.86 -4.83
C LEU A 89 22.26 9.86 -4.94
N THR A 90 22.33 8.93 -5.89
CA THR A 90 21.34 7.85 -6.04
C THR A 90 21.35 6.93 -4.83
N PHE A 91 22.52 6.54 -4.31
CA PHE A 91 22.63 5.76 -3.09
C PHE A 91 21.97 6.43 -1.88
N TYR A 92 22.25 7.73 -1.64
CA TYR A 92 21.63 8.46 -0.55
C TYR A 92 20.12 8.61 -0.72
N ARG A 93 19.65 8.87 -1.95
CA ARG A 93 18.22 8.94 -2.25
C ARG A 93 17.51 7.63 -1.93
N CYS A 94 18.05 6.50 -2.39
CA CYS A 94 17.50 5.18 -2.09
C CYS A 94 17.53 4.88 -0.58
N THR A 95 18.60 5.26 0.11
CA THR A 95 18.72 5.05 1.56
C THR A 95 17.64 5.83 2.32
N ILE A 96 17.43 7.09 1.98
CA ILE A 96 16.37 7.93 2.58
C ILE A 96 14.99 7.33 2.30
N GLU A 97 14.72 6.93 1.06
CA GLU A 97 13.43 6.33 0.69
C GLU A 97 13.14 5.04 1.46
N ARG A 98 14.14 4.19 1.66
CA ARG A 98 14.03 2.97 2.48
C ARG A 98 13.74 3.27 3.94
N VAL A 99 14.38 4.29 4.52
CA VAL A 99 14.12 4.71 5.90
C VAL A 99 12.69 5.23 6.05
N LEU A 100 12.24 6.09 5.12
CA LEU A 100 10.88 6.65 5.15
C LEU A 100 9.80 5.57 5.00
N THR A 101 10.00 4.61 4.09
CA THR A 101 9.08 3.49 3.91
C THR A 101 9.01 2.60 5.16
N PHE A 102 10.14 2.31 5.80
CA PHE A 102 10.17 1.58 7.06
C PHE A 102 9.35 2.27 8.16
N TYR A 103 9.55 3.58 8.36
CA TYR A 103 8.78 4.34 9.35
C TYR A 103 7.30 4.38 9.02
N ARG A 104 6.93 4.55 7.74
CA ARG A 104 5.53 4.53 7.30
C ARG A 104 4.86 3.20 7.63
N CYS A 105 5.48 2.07 7.28
CA CYS A 105 4.96 0.74 7.60
C CYS A 105 4.86 0.49 9.10
N THR A 106 5.83 0.97 9.88
CA THR A 106 5.82 0.83 11.35
C THR A 106 4.67 1.61 11.98
N ILE A 107 4.42 2.83 11.53
CA ILE A 107 3.29 3.62 12.01
C ILE A 107 1.96 2.97 11.62
N GLU A 108 1.84 2.48 10.40
CA GLU A 108 0.63 1.81 9.90
C GLU A 108 0.30 0.54 10.70
N SER A 109 1.31 -0.29 11.01
CA SER A 109 1.12 -1.50 11.81
C SER A 109 0.69 -1.18 13.25
N ILE A 110 1.29 -0.15 13.86
CA ILE A 110 0.89 0.33 15.19
C ILE A 110 -0.57 0.80 15.18
N LEU A 111 -0.96 1.64 14.22
CA LEU A 111 -2.33 2.16 14.11
C LEU A 111 -3.35 1.02 13.89
N THR A 112 -2.99 0.03 13.08
CA THR A 112 -3.84 -1.14 12.81
C THR A 112 -4.02 -1.97 14.08
N SER A 113 -2.93 -2.23 14.82
CA SER A 113 -2.98 -2.92 16.11
C SER A 113 -3.90 -2.20 17.09
N TYR A 114 -3.76 -0.88 17.24
CA TYR A 114 -4.64 -0.10 18.11
C TYR A 114 -6.10 -0.18 17.68
N ARG A 115 -6.41 -0.07 16.38
CA ARG A 115 -7.78 -0.23 15.88
C ARG A 115 -8.36 -1.60 16.23
N CYS A 116 -7.63 -2.68 15.98
CA CYS A 116 -8.07 -4.03 16.31
C CYS A 116 -8.30 -4.22 17.82
N THR A 117 -7.43 -3.67 18.68
CA THR A 117 -7.62 -3.76 20.13
C THR A 117 -8.89 -3.05 20.57
N ILE A 118 -9.14 -1.83 20.07
CA ILE A 118 -10.36 -1.08 20.39
C ILE A 118 -11.61 -1.85 19.92
N GLU A 119 -11.59 -2.39 18.70
CA GLU A 119 -12.69 -3.18 18.16
C GLU A 119 -12.97 -4.44 18.99
N SER A 120 -11.91 -5.15 19.43
CA SER A 120 -12.04 -6.32 20.31
C SER A 120 -12.65 -5.96 21.67
N ILE A 121 -12.28 -4.81 22.24
CA ILE A 121 -12.83 -4.32 23.51
C ILE A 121 -14.31 -3.97 23.33
N LEU A 122 -14.66 -3.23 22.27
CA LEU A 122 -16.04 -2.85 22.00
C LEU A 122 -16.94 -4.06 21.75
N THR A 123 -16.46 -5.04 20.99
CA THR A 123 -17.20 -6.29 20.76
C THR A 123 -17.37 -7.09 22.04
N PHE A 124 -16.34 -7.21 22.88
CA PHE A 124 -16.45 -7.84 24.20
C PHE A 124 -17.52 -7.18 25.07
N TYR A 125 -17.51 -5.84 25.18
CA TYR A 125 -18.52 -5.13 25.97
C TYR A 125 -19.92 -5.27 25.41
N ARG A 126 -20.09 -5.24 24.08
CA ARG A 126 -21.40 -5.50 23.43
C ARG A 126 -21.93 -6.89 23.79
N CYS A 127 -21.13 -7.93 23.62
CA CYS A 127 -21.51 -9.30 23.96
C CYS A 127 -21.81 -9.46 25.46
N THR A 128 -21.04 -8.79 26.32
CA THR A 128 -21.26 -8.84 27.78
C THR A 128 -22.59 -8.20 28.14
N ILE A 129 -22.90 -7.02 27.62
CA ILE A 129 -24.19 -6.36 27.83
C ILE A 129 -25.33 -7.24 27.30
N GLU A 130 -25.19 -7.78 26.09
CA GLU A 130 -26.20 -8.64 25.49
C GLU A 130 -26.48 -9.91 26.31
N SER A 131 -25.43 -10.58 26.79
CA SER A 131 -25.56 -11.77 27.64
C SER A 131 -26.22 -11.46 28.98
N ILE A 132 -25.89 -10.33 29.62
CA ILE A 132 -26.53 -9.87 30.86
C ILE A 132 -28.01 -9.58 30.61
N LEU A 133 -28.34 -8.84 29.55
CA LEU A 133 -29.73 -8.54 29.20
C LEU A 133 -30.53 -9.81 28.91
N THR A 134 -29.93 -10.76 28.19
CA THR A 134 -30.53 -12.06 27.91
C THR A 134 -30.76 -12.84 29.20
N PHE A 135 -29.77 -12.90 30.10
CA PHE A 135 -29.90 -13.55 31.40
C PHE A 135 -31.04 -12.96 32.23
N TYR A 136 -31.12 -11.64 32.35
CA TYR A 136 -32.19 -10.98 33.11
C TYR A 136 -33.55 -11.20 32.47
N ARG A 137 -33.66 -11.09 31.13
CA ARG A 137 -34.89 -11.37 30.40
C ARG A 137 -35.37 -12.79 30.65
N CYS A 138 -34.50 -13.78 30.48
CA CYS A 138 -34.83 -15.20 30.72
C CYS A 138 -35.17 -15.48 32.18
N THR A 139 -34.47 -14.84 33.13
CA THR A 139 -34.75 -15.00 34.57
C THR A 139 -36.12 -14.44 34.93
N ILE A 140 -36.45 -13.23 34.46
CA ILE A 140 -37.77 -12.61 34.66
C ILE A 140 -38.86 -13.50 34.04
N GLU A 141 -38.65 -13.96 32.80
CA GLU A 141 -39.59 -14.84 32.10
C GLU A 141 -39.80 -16.17 32.85
N SER A 142 -38.73 -16.79 33.35
CA SER A 142 -38.79 -18.01 34.16
C SER A 142 -39.56 -17.81 35.46
N ILE A 143 -39.30 -16.71 36.19
CA ILE A 143 -40.01 -16.38 37.43
C ILE A 143 -41.50 -16.12 37.16
N LEU A 144 -41.81 -15.27 36.17
CA LEU A 144 -43.19 -14.91 35.86
C LEU A 144 -44.01 -16.13 35.42
N THR A 145 -43.44 -16.98 34.57
CA THR A 145 -44.12 -18.20 34.11
C THR A 145 -44.17 -19.26 35.21
N GLY A 146 -43.07 -19.53 35.92
CA GLY A 146 -42.98 -20.54 36.98
C GLY A 146 -43.91 -20.26 38.16
N CYS A 147 -44.02 -18.99 38.54
CA CYS A 147 -44.86 -18.54 39.65
C CYS A 147 -46.29 -18.16 39.23
N ILE A 148 -46.74 -18.47 38.01
CA ILE A 148 -48.11 -18.15 37.55
C ILE A 148 -49.19 -18.65 38.50
N THR A 149 -48.98 -19.78 39.15
CA THR A 149 -49.92 -20.34 40.15
C THR A 149 -50.11 -19.45 41.38
N ALA A 150 -49.14 -18.59 41.68
CA ALA A 150 -49.14 -17.72 42.85
C ALA A 150 -49.79 -16.35 42.59
N TRP A 151 -49.65 -15.79 41.38
CA TRP A 151 -50.12 -14.42 41.10
C TRP A 151 -51.37 -14.35 40.22
N TYR A 152 -51.59 -15.32 39.32
CA TYR A 152 -52.69 -15.22 38.35
C TYR A 152 -54.07 -15.36 39.00
N GLY A 153 -54.19 -16.18 40.05
CA GLY A 153 -55.42 -16.29 40.85
C GLY A 153 -55.88 -14.95 41.42
N SER A 154 -54.94 -14.09 41.82
CA SER A 154 -55.20 -12.77 42.41
C SER A 154 -55.30 -11.64 41.37
N CYS A 155 -55.25 -11.93 40.07
CA CYS A 155 -55.35 -10.91 39.02
C CYS A 155 -56.77 -10.39 38.83
N THR A 156 -56.91 -9.06 38.78
CA THR A 156 -58.18 -8.36 38.48
C THR A 156 -58.65 -8.64 37.05
N ALA A 157 -59.95 -8.41 36.78
CA ALA A 157 -60.50 -8.54 35.44
C ALA A 157 -59.80 -7.61 34.41
N LEU A 158 -59.35 -6.43 34.84
CA LEU A 158 -58.56 -5.52 34.00
C LEU A 158 -57.20 -6.14 33.63
N ASN A 159 -56.48 -6.70 34.60
CA ASN A 159 -55.19 -7.36 34.37
C ASN A 159 -55.34 -8.55 33.42
N ARG A 160 -56.38 -9.38 33.60
CA ARG A 160 -56.66 -10.53 32.71
C ARG A 160 -56.96 -10.09 31.28
N LYS A 161 -57.76 -9.03 31.09
CA LYS A 161 -58.02 -8.44 29.75
C LYS A 161 -56.77 -7.85 29.12
N ALA A 162 -55.88 -7.23 29.91
CA ALA A 162 -54.60 -6.71 29.40
C ALA A 162 -53.69 -7.86 28.92
N LEU A 163 -53.53 -8.90 29.73
CA LEU A 163 -52.74 -10.09 29.36
C LEU A 163 -53.31 -10.78 28.11
N GLN A 164 -54.63 -10.91 28.01
CA GLN A 164 -55.26 -11.54 26.85
C GLN A 164 -55.08 -10.72 25.56
N ARG A 165 -55.03 -9.39 25.65
CA ARG A 165 -54.67 -8.53 24.50
C ARG A 165 -53.25 -8.83 24.02
N VAL A 166 -52.29 -8.99 24.94
CA VAL A 166 -50.91 -9.36 24.59
C VAL A 166 -50.86 -10.72 23.90
N VAL A 167 -51.58 -11.73 24.41
CA VAL A 167 -51.68 -13.05 23.76
C VAL A 167 -52.27 -12.93 22.35
N LYS A 168 -53.36 -12.17 22.17
CA LYS A 168 -53.98 -11.99 20.85
C LYS A 168 -53.05 -11.28 19.86
N THR A 169 -52.31 -10.27 20.31
CA THR A 169 -51.29 -9.63 19.48
C THR A 169 -50.19 -10.62 19.08
N ALA A 170 -49.71 -11.46 20.01
CA ALA A 170 -48.72 -12.49 19.71
C ALA A 170 -49.25 -13.55 18.74
N GLN A 171 -50.51 -13.99 18.89
CA GLN A 171 -51.19 -14.89 17.95
C GLN A 171 -51.22 -14.29 16.54
N ASN A 172 -51.56 -13.00 16.41
CA ASN A 172 -51.62 -12.31 15.12
C ASN A 172 -50.24 -12.19 14.45
N ILE A 173 -49.18 -11.93 15.22
CA ILE A 173 -47.81 -11.82 14.69
C ILE A 173 -47.30 -13.18 14.24
N THR A 174 -47.46 -14.20 15.08
CA THR A 174 -46.97 -15.57 14.80
C THR A 174 -47.85 -16.34 13.83
N ARG A 175 -49.08 -15.86 13.57
CA ARG A 175 -50.13 -16.56 12.80
C ARG A 175 -50.40 -17.97 13.32
N THR A 176 -50.30 -18.16 14.64
CA THR A 176 -50.57 -19.44 15.32
C THR A 176 -51.52 -19.24 16.49
N GLU A 177 -52.38 -20.22 16.74
CA GLU A 177 -53.24 -20.21 17.91
C GLU A 177 -52.43 -20.52 19.18
N LEU A 178 -52.32 -19.53 20.06
CA LEU A 178 -51.66 -19.65 21.36
C LEU A 178 -52.69 -19.96 22.46
N PRO A 179 -52.36 -20.77 23.48
CA PRO A 179 -53.24 -21.03 24.60
C PRO A 179 -53.53 -19.74 25.37
N SER A 180 -54.74 -19.61 25.94
CA SER A 180 -55.05 -18.46 26.77
C SER A 180 -54.26 -18.51 28.08
N MET A 181 -54.07 -17.34 28.70
CA MET A 181 -53.42 -17.29 30.02
C MET A 181 -54.19 -18.06 31.10
N GLU A 182 -55.52 -18.16 30.96
CA GLU A 182 -56.37 -18.93 31.88
C GLU A 182 -56.13 -20.44 31.72
N ASP A 183 -56.00 -20.93 30.48
CA ASP A 183 -55.73 -22.34 30.20
C ASP A 183 -54.35 -22.74 30.72
N LEU A 184 -53.34 -21.89 30.50
CA LEU A 184 -51.98 -22.13 30.97
C LEU A 184 -51.91 -22.13 32.50
N TYR A 185 -52.59 -21.18 33.15
CA TYR A 185 -52.73 -21.15 34.61
C TYR A 185 -53.41 -22.42 35.13
N SER A 186 -54.57 -22.77 34.59
CA SER A 186 -55.38 -23.92 35.00
C SER A 186 -54.61 -25.23 34.85
N GLN A 187 -53.92 -25.41 33.72
CA GLN A 187 -53.09 -26.59 33.47
C GLN A 187 -51.94 -26.70 34.48
N ARG A 188 -51.23 -25.60 34.78
CA ARG A 188 -50.13 -25.59 35.76
C ARG A 188 -50.64 -25.77 37.19
N LEU A 189 -51.77 -25.15 37.53
CA LEU A 189 -52.43 -25.29 38.81
C LEU A 189 -52.81 -26.75 39.08
N ARG A 190 -53.47 -27.40 38.12
CA ARG A 190 -53.84 -28.82 38.17
C ARG A 190 -52.63 -29.72 38.31
N LYS A 191 -51.60 -29.56 37.46
CA LYS A 191 -50.37 -30.36 37.53
C LYS A 191 -49.68 -30.24 38.89
N LYS A 192 -49.59 -29.03 39.46
CA LYS A 192 -48.97 -28.80 40.77
C LYS A 192 -49.81 -29.41 41.90
N ALA A 193 -51.13 -29.24 41.89
CA ALA A 193 -52.03 -29.81 42.88
C ALA A 193 -51.99 -31.35 42.88
N LEU A 194 -52.01 -31.97 41.70
CA LEU A 194 -51.90 -33.43 41.56
C LEU A 194 -50.56 -33.98 42.07
N ARG A 195 -49.45 -33.24 41.93
CA ARG A 195 -48.16 -33.65 42.53
C ARG A 195 -48.23 -33.66 44.06
N ILE A 196 -48.89 -32.67 44.67
CA ILE A 196 -49.07 -32.59 46.13
C ILE A 196 -49.98 -33.72 46.63
N ILE A 197 -51.07 -34.02 45.91
CA ILE A 197 -51.98 -35.11 46.27
C ILE A 197 -51.29 -36.47 46.16
N LYS A 198 -50.42 -36.66 45.15
CA LYS A 198 -49.68 -37.92 44.96
C LYS A 198 -48.58 -38.18 45.98
N ASP A 199 -48.10 -37.15 46.68
CA ASP A 199 -47.05 -37.26 47.70
C ASP A 199 -47.64 -37.13 49.11
N PRO A 200 -47.82 -38.25 49.85
CA PRO A 200 -48.38 -38.23 51.19
C PRO A 200 -47.50 -37.49 52.22
N HIS A 201 -46.20 -37.36 51.96
CA HIS A 201 -45.25 -36.69 52.84
C HIS A 201 -45.16 -35.18 52.56
N HIS A 202 -45.82 -34.68 51.52
CA HIS A 202 -45.83 -33.27 51.20
C HIS A 202 -46.52 -32.47 52.33
N PRO A 203 -45.95 -31.36 52.81
CA PRO A 203 -46.47 -30.61 53.97
C PRO A 203 -47.91 -30.11 53.77
N SER A 204 -48.26 -29.77 52.52
CA SER A 204 -49.62 -29.34 52.16
C SER A 204 -50.59 -30.47 51.83
N HIS A 205 -50.20 -31.75 51.86
CA HIS A 205 -51.04 -32.88 51.43
C HIS A 205 -52.40 -32.90 52.17
N LYS A 206 -52.38 -32.71 53.50
CA LYS A 206 -53.57 -32.66 54.35
C LYS A 206 -54.54 -31.52 54.00
N LEU A 207 -54.07 -30.47 53.34
CA LEU A 207 -54.90 -29.34 52.92
C LEU A 207 -55.71 -29.65 51.65
N PHE A 208 -55.35 -30.71 50.91
CA PHE A 208 -56.03 -31.17 49.70
C PHE A 208 -57.00 -32.33 49.92
N CYS A 209 -57.29 -32.70 51.18
CA CYS A 209 -58.35 -33.67 51.49
C CYS A 209 -59.68 -33.13 50.94
N LEU A 210 -60.19 -33.77 49.90
CA LEU A 210 -61.37 -33.37 49.14
C LEU A 210 -62.59 -33.31 50.09
N LEU A 211 -63.00 -32.11 50.47
CA LEU A 211 -64.22 -31.90 51.26
C LEU A 211 -65.42 -31.84 50.30
N PRO A 212 -66.48 -32.65 50.50
CA PRO A 212 -67.66 -32.70 49.62
C PRO A 212 -68.41 -31.37 49.46
N SER A 213 -68.25 -30.42 50.39
CA SER A 213 -69.02 -29.18 50.45
C SER A 213 -68.25 -27.90 50.09
N GLY A 214 -66.95 -28.01 49.74
CA GLY A 214 -66.10 -26.86 49.43
C GLY A 214 -65.81 -25.95 50.64
N ILE A 215 -64.62 -25.35 50.69
CA ILE A 215 -64.23 -24.48 51.80
C ILE A 215 -64.83 -23.08 51.57
N ARG A 216 -65.74 -22.64 52.46
CA ARG A 216 -66.28 -21.27 52.45
C ARG A 216 -65.25 -20.28 53.00
N THR A 217 -64.64 -19.51 52.10
CA THR A 217 -63.58 -18.53 52.43
C THR A 217 -64.16 -17.15 52.76
N LYS A 218 -63.81 -16.58 53.92
CA LYS A 218 -64.28 -15.25 54.37
C LYS A 218 -63.60 -14.07 53.68
N THR A 219 -62.38 -14.23 53.17
CA THR A 219 -61.61 -13.14 52.54
C THR A 219 -61.27 -13.47 51.09
N THR A 220 -61.20 -12.44 50.24
CA THR A 220 -60.76 -12.54 48.84
C THR A 220 -59.32 -13.05 48.74
N ARG A 221 -58.43 -12.62 49.63
CA ARG A 221 -57.04 -13.11 49.69
C ARG A 221 -56.95 -14.63 49.87
N PHE A 222 -57.74 -15.21 50.77
CA PHE A 222 -57.72 -16.66 50.99
C PHE A 222 -58.42 -17.40 49.85
N ARG A 223 -59.51 -16.81 49.32
CA ARG A 223 -60.25 -17.31 48.15
C ARG A 223 -59.37 -17.48 46.92
N ASP A 224 -58.52 -16.50 46.64
CA ASP A 224 -57.71 -16.41 45.42
C ASP A 224 -56.33 -17.07 45.59
N SER A 225 -56.10 -17.71 46.74
CA SER A 225 -54.86 -18.44 47.03
C SER A 225 -54.75 -19.73 46.23
N PHE A 226 -53.51 -20.19 46.02
CA PHE A 226 -53.20 -21.43 45.28
C PHE A 226 -54.04 -22.63 45.74
N ILE A 227 -54.13 -22.86 47.05
CA ILE A 227 -54.78 -24.06 47.62
C ILE A 227 -56.29 -24.03 47.33
N GLN A 228 -56.94 -22.91 47.59
CA GLN A 228 -58.40 -22.78 47.40
C GLN A 228 -58.78 -22.85 45.93
N GLN A 229 -58.01 -22.19 45.06
CA GLN A 229 -58.27 -22.22 43.63
C GLN A 229 -57.99 -23.60 43.01
N ALA A 230 -56.98 -24.32 43.52
CA ALA A 230 -56.68 -25.68 43.09
C ALA A 230 -57.75 -26.70 43.53
N ILE A 231 -58.25 -26.61 44.77
CA ILE A 231 -59.34 -27.48 45.26
C ILE A 231 -60.62 -27.26 44.44
N ARG A 232 -60.96 -26.00 44.15
CA ARG A 232 -62.11 -25.67 43.27
C ARG A 232 -61.97 -26.30 41.89
N LEU A 233 -60.81 -26.16 41.27
CA LEU A 233 -60.54 -26.70 39.94
C LEU A 233 -60.51 -28.25 39.90
N LEU A 234 -60.21 -28.91 41.02
CA LEU A 234 -60.26 -30.38 41.12
C LEU A 234 -61.65 -30.92 41.49
N ASN A 235 -62.51 -30.09 42.09
CA ASN A 235 -63.88 -30.41 42.44
C ASN A 235 -64.89 -30.12 41.30
N THR A 236 -64.45 -29.41 40.26
CA THR A 236 -65.17 -29.22 38.99
C THR A 236 -64.84 -30.34 38.02
#